data_AF-A0A950PVK9-F1
#
_entry.id   AF-A0A950PVK9-F1
#
_cell.length_a   1.000
_cell.length_b   1.000
_cell.length_c   1.000
_cell.angle_alpha   90.00
_cell.angle_beta   90.00
_cell.angle_gamma   90.00
#
_symmetry.space_group_name_H-M   'P 1'
#
loop_
_entity.id
_entity.type
_entity.pdbx_description
1 polymer ?
#
loop_
_entity_poly.entity_id
_entity_poly.type
_entity_poly.pdbx_seq_one_letter_code
_entity_poly.pdbx_strand_id
1 'polypeptide(L)' 'FKIHPWTFGRALALALVVCVAAPLGDLAESMIKRDLGIKDMGRVLPGHGGVLDRVDGLLFVAPAAYYLLRLLKFA' A
#
# COMPACT_ATOMS: atom_id res chain seq x y z
N PHE A 1 -1.11 -6.89 -30.64
CA PHE A 1 -0.73 -6.45 -29.28
C PHE A 1 -1.51 -5.20 -28.87
N LYS A 2 -2.77 -5.31 -28.40
CA LYS A 2 -3.46 -4.17 -27.74
C LYS A 2 -4.41 -4.68 -26.67
N ILE A 3 -3.83 -5.02 -25.53
CA ILE A 3 -4.52 -4.97 -24.25
C ILE A 3 -4.03 -3.65 -23.64
N HIS A 4 -4.82 -2.59 -23.72
CA HIS A 4 -4.58 -1.38 -22.92
C HIS A 4 -5.73 -1.29 -21.91
N PRO A 5 -5.59 -1.91 -20.72
CA PRO A 5 -6.72 -2.18 -19.84
C PRO A 5 -7.19 -0.96 -19.02
N TRP A 6 -6.53 0.19 -19.14
CA TRP A 6 -6.75 1.36 -18.29
C TRP A 6 -7.31 2.54 -19.07
N THR A 7 -8.62 2.76 -18.97
CA THR A 7 -9.21 4.07 -19.27
C THR A 7 -8.68 5.11 -18.28
N PHE A 8 -8.48 6.36 -18.70
CA PHE A 8 -7.95 7.44 -17.84
C PHE A 8 -8.67 7.53 -16.49
N GLY A 9 -10.00 7.41 -16.47
CA GLY A 9 -10.79 7.43 -15.22
C GLY A 9 -10.48 6.27 -14.26
N ARG A 10 -10.25 5.05 -14.79
CA ARG A 10 -9.86 3.89 -13.97
C ARG A 10 -8.44 4.03 -13.41
N ALA A 11 -7.53 4.59 -14.22
CA ALA A 11 -6.18 4.89 -13.78
C ALA A 11 -6.17 5.97 -12.69
N LEU A 12 -6.98 7.03 -12.84
CA LEU A 12 -7.12 8.08 -11.84
C LEU A 12 -7.72 7.56 -10.53
N ALA A 13 -8.76 6.73 -10.60
CA ALA A 13 -9.34 6.10 -9.42
C ALA A 13 -8.33 5.23 -8.67
N LEU A 14 -7.54 4.43 -9.40
CA LEU A 14 -6.47 3.64 -8.80
C LEU A 14 -5.41 4.54 -8.14
N ALA A 15 -4.96 5.59 -8.84
CA ALA A 15 -3.97 6.52 -8.31
C ALA A 15 -4.44 7.18 -7.00
N LEU A 16 -5.70 7.61 -6.93
CA LEU A 16 -6.28 8.19 -5.72
C LEU A 16 -6.29 7.19 -4.56
N VAL A 17 -6.73 5.95 -4.80
CA VAL A 17 -6.78 4.92 -3.76
C VAL A 17 -5.37 4.58 -3.26
N VAL A 18 -4.40 4.42 -4.16
CA VAL A 18 -3.00 4.13 -3.79
C VAL A 18 -2.41 5.29 -2.99
N CYS A 19 -2.65 6.53 -3.40
CA CYS A 19 -2.13 7.73 -2.74
C CYS A 19 -2.63 7.88 -1.31
N VAL A 20 -3.84 7.41 -1.00
CA VAL A 20 -4.39 7.43 0.36
C VAL A 20 -4.00 6.18 1.15
N ALA A 21 -4.05 5.00 0.53
CA ALA A 21 -3.80 3.74 1.22
C ALA A 21 -2.33 3.55 1.62
N ALA A 22 -1.37 4.00 0.81
CA ALA A 22 0.05 3.84 1.11
C ALA A 22 0.47 4.61 2.38
N PRO A 23 0.17 5.92 2.54
CA PRO A 23 0.46 6.64 3.78
C PRO A 23 -0.27 6.08 4.99
N LEU A 24 -1.49 5.56 4.83
CA LEU A 24 -2.22 4.93 5.94
C LEU A 24 -1.49 3.68 6.46
N GLY A 25 -0.89 2.89 5.57
CA GLY A 25 -0.09 1.73 5.97
C GLY A 25 1.16 2.10 6.77
N ASP A 26 1.91 3.10 6.29
CA ASP A 26 3.11 3.64 6.97
C ASP A 26 2.78 4.23 8.35
N LEU A 27 1.65 4.95 8.45
CA LEU A 27 1.16 5.47 9.73
C LEU A 27 0.72 4.35 10.68
N ALA A 28 0.02 3.32 10.18
CA ALA A 28 -0.40 2.18 10.98
C ALA A 28 0.82 1.43 11.55
N GLU A 29 1.84 1.18 10.71
CA GLU A 29 3.08 0.57 11.17
C GLU A 29 3.78 1.46 12.22
N SER A 30 3.86 2.76 11.97
CA SER A 30 4.44 3.72 12.90
C SER A 30 3.73 3.77 14.26
N MET A 31 2.41 3.61 14.29
CA MET A 31 1.65 3.50 15.54
C MET A 31 2.01 2.22 16.30
N ILE A 32 2.03 1.07 15.62
CA ILE A 32 2.38 -0.21 16.25
C ILE A 32 3.83 -0.17 16.81
N LYS A 33 4.77 0.44 16.07
CA LYS A 33 6.14 0.66 16.54
C LYS A 33 6.19 1.44 17.85
N ARG A 34 5.38 2.50 17.98
CA ARG A 34 5.27 3.31 19.21
C ARG A 34 4.68 2.54 20.38
N ASP A 35 3.63 1.76 20.13
CA ASP A 35 2.98 0.95 21.17
C ASP A 35 3.92 -0.14 21.73
N LEU A 36 4.79 -0.68 20.86
CA LEU A 36 5.80 -1.67 21.24
C LEU A 36 7.08 -1.05 21.83
N GLY A 37 7.24 0.28 21.80
CA GLY A 37 8.45 0.97 22.25
C GLY A 37 9.70 0.65 21.40
N ILE A 38 9.51 0.12 20.19
CA ILE A 38 10.58 -0.25 19.27
C ILE A 38 10.63 0.71 18.09
N LYS A 39 11.83 0.93 17.55
CA LYS A 39 12.02 1.83 16.41
C LYS A 39 11.94 1.12 15.07
N ASP A 40 12.43 -0.11 14.99
CA ASP A 40 12.43 -0.92 13.77
C ASP A 40 11.90 -2.32 14.10
N MET A 41 11.02 -2.85 13.25
CA MET A 41 10.39 -4.17 13.42
C MET A 41 11.32 -5.34 13.10
N GLY A 42 12.54 -5.06 12.65
CA GLY A 42 13.60 -6.04 12.39
C GLY A 42 14.87 -5.38 11.87
N ARG A 43 15.94 -6.16 11.71
CA ARG A 43 17.24 -5.72 11.16
C ARG A 43 17.70 -6.54 9.97
N VAL A 44 16.74 -7.02 9.17
CA VAL A 44 17.01 -7.97 8.07
C VAL A 44 17.91 -7.33 7.00
N LEU A 45 17.79 -6.02 6.77
CA LEU A 45 18.67 -5.29 5.86
C LEU A 45 19.56 -4.33 6.67
N PRO A 46 20.89 -4.57 6.73
CA PRO A 46 21.79 -3.70 7.47
C PRO A 46 21.73 -2.27 6.90
N GLY A 47 21.31 -1.31 7.74
CA GLY A 47 21.18 0.10 7.39
C GLY A 47 19.87 0.53 6.70
N HIS A 48 18.92 -0.38 6.45
CA HIS A 48 17.72 -0.10 5.65
C HIS A 48 16.37 -0.26 6.37
N GLY A 49 16.40 -0.60 7.67
CA GLY A 49 15.22 -0.84 8.50
C GLY A 49 14.73 -2.30 8.46
N GLY A 50 13.49 -2.51 8.90
CA GLY A 50 12.79 -3.77 8.81
C GLY A 50 12.26 -4.04 7.40
N VAL A 51 11.95 -5.31 7.11
CA VAL A 51 11.18 -5.66 5.90
C VAL A 51 9.78 -5.04 5.95
N LEU A 52 9.23 -4.87 7.16
CA LEU A 52 7.89 -4.33 7.37
C LEU A 52 7.78 -2.86 6.93
N ASP A 53 8.80 -2.03 7.19
CA ASP A 53 8.87 -0.63 6.72
C ASP A 53 8.90 -0.50 5.17
N ARG A 54 9.00 -1.62 4.44
CA ARG A 54 8.98 -1.66 2.96
C ARG A 54 7.67 -2.14 2.38
N VAL A 55 6.88 -2.86 3.17
CA VAL A 55 5.63 -3.50 2.72
C VAL A 55 4.41 -2.98 3.47
N ASP A 56 4.58 -2.21 4.54
CA ASP A 56 3.54 -1.54 5.31
C ASP A 56 2.49 -0.81 4.45
N GLY A 57 2.92 0.07 3.53
CA GLY A 57 2.03 0.73 2.59
C GLY A 57 1.41 -0.26 1.59
N LEU A 58 2.18 -1.25 1.14
CA LEU A 58 1.69 -2.28 0.20
C LEU A 58 0.61 -3.16 0.83
N LEU A 59 0.69 -3.45 2.13
CA LEU A 59 -0.31 -4.23 2.86
C LEU A 59 -1.69 -3.57 2.86
N PHE A 60 -1.74 -2.24 2.80
CA PHE A 60 -2.98 -1.48 2.69
C PHE A 60 -3.39 -1.24 1.23
N VAL A 61 -2.41 -0.96 0.36
CA VAL A 61 -2.66 -0.73 -1.08
C VAL A 61 -3.19 -1.97 -1.78
N ALA A 62 -2.63 -3.15 -1.52
CA ALA A 62 -3.00 -4.39 -2.21
C ALA A 62 -4.49 -4.76 -2.06
N PRO A 63 -5.07 -4.85 -0.84
CA PRO A 63 -6.50 -5.11 -0.70
C PRO A 63 -7.35 -3.95 -1.23
N ALA A 64 -6.96 -2.69 -1.01
CA ALA A 64 -7.71 -1.53 -1.50
C ALA A 64 -7.80 -1.50 -3.03
N ALA A 65 -6.67 -1.74 -3.72
CA ALA A 65 -6.61 -1.85 -5.17
C ALA A 65 -7.42 -3.05 -5.68
N TYR A 66 -7.34 -4.21 -5.00
CA TYR A 66 -8.11 -5.39 -5.38
C TYR A 66 -9.62 -5.13 -5.35
N TYR A 67 -10.14 -4.54 -4.26
CA TYR A 67 -11.57 -4.24 -4.14
C TYR A 67 -12.02 -3.16 -5.14
N LEU A 68 -11.19 -2.14 -5.38
CA LEU A 68 -11.46 -1.13 -6.40
C LEU A 68 -11.58 -1.76 -7.80
N LEU A 69 -10.62 -2.61 -8.18
CA LEU A 69 -10.62 -3.26 -9.50
C LEU A 69 -11.77 -4.24 -9.63
N ARG A 70 -12.13 -4.94 -8.54
CA ARG A 70 -13.32 -5.78 -8.51
C ARG A 70 -14.57 -4.94 -8.77
N LEU A 71 -14.74 -3.81 -8.07
CA LEU A 71 -15.88 -2.92 -8.24
C LEU A 71 -15.97 -2.36 -9.67
N LEU A 72 -14.84 -1.89 -10.23
CA LEU A 72 -14.75 -1.34 -11.58
C LEU A 72 -14.89 -2.37 -12.72
N LYS A 73 -14.76 -3.67 -12.41
CA LYS A 73 -14.99 -4.78 -13.35
C LYS A 73 -16.48 -5.19 -13.38
N PHE A 74 -17.20 -4.97 -12.29
CA PHE A 74 -18.64 -5.24 -12.17
C PHE A 74 -19.52 -4.00 -12.44
N ALA A 75 -18.92 -2.83 -12.68
CA ALA A 75 -19.57 -1.59 -13.11
C ALA A 75 -19.26 -1.30 -14.59
#